data_AF-A0A927NWR0-F1
#
_entry.id   AF-A0A927NWR0-F1
#
_cell.length_a   1.000
_cell.length_b   1.000
_cell.length_c   1.000
_cell.angle_alpha   90.00
_cell.angle_beta   90.00
_cell.angle_gamma   90.00
#
_symmetry.space_group_name_H-M   'P 1'
#
loop_
_entity.id
_entity.type
_entity.pdbx_description
1 polymer ?
#
loop_
_entity_poly.entity_id
_entity_poly.type
_entity_poly.pdbx_seq_one_letter_code
_entity_poly.pdbx_strand_id
1 'polypeptide(L)'
;MKEKQTITSLLIKGLLLFSILTILQGVNYLEDINKIWLAIISGVILMRLYTYRYTPMQLLVLGMTFVLHLIALYFTDFPLYHLNILFYFLLWMLLYLYIIKSKDAIGRILANSERYIQLVLWVWTLIVGISALFPSSYRENYFISLTGSSFRLMPSVLVISALAMHMVISKKNKKYNAFLILPMFAAFMNQSRTYFGIFIIFYVMYLYMRVKSKKNFYLMLLPLLMIGMLFVIIGGISDKIAETQYTENSYFDYWGTITSGRTIFWKYDIEAFFALPFWQQFVGNGFNFVYDVSGMYMNNPVWAHNDIINLLMNFGYIGVALYLWVYCKMVGVFWPKNNNIPLFVKACFHGAVFINSMFNMSYTYFCAVIAYPLFLYVIEARYETDAYTADKKEVLENGQEKKHLEC
;
A
#
# COMPACT_ATOMS: atom_id res chain seq x y z
N MET A 1 9.33 12.36 -28.10
CA MET A 1 8.55 11.20 -27.61
C MET A 1 9.43 10.16 -26.89
N LYS A 2 10.60 9.78 -27.44
CA LYS A 2 11.58 8.88 -26.80
C LYS A 2 12.03 9.34 -25.41
N GLU A 3 12.40 10.62 -25.25
CA GLU A 3 12.85 11.18 -23.97
C GLU A 3 11.80 11.11 -22.85
N LYS A 4 10.52 11.36 -23.19
CA LYS A 4 9.41 11.18 -22.24
C LYS A 4 9.26 9.73 -21.80
N GLN A 5 9.57 8.74 -22.65
CA GLN A 5 9.52 7.34 -22.26
C GLN A 5 10.70 6.94 -21.34
N THR A 6 11.87 7.54 -21.55
CA THR A 6 13.07 7.31 -20.72
C THR A 6 12.86 7.77 -19.28
N ILE A 7 12.37 8.98 -19.04
CA ILE A 7 12.16 9.51 -17.68
C ILE A 7 11.10 8.70 -16.91
N THR A 8 9.98 8.34 -17.54
CA THR A 8 8.97 7.47 -16.91
C THR A 8 9.56 6.11 -16.58
N SER A 9 10.39 5.54 -17.47
CA SER A 9 11.08 4.28 -17.18
C SER A 9 12.00 4.38 -15.96
N LEU A 10 12.80 5.44 -15.88
CA LEU A 10 13.68 5.69 -14.72
C LEU A 10 12.88 5.86 -13.43
N LEU A 11 11.80 6.65 -13.46
CA LEU A 11 10.95 6.86 -12.30
C LEU A 11 10.30 5.55 -11.81
N ILE A 12 9.74 4.74 -12.71
CA ILE A 12 9.13 3.46 -12.32
C ILE A 12 10.18 2.51 -11.78
N LYS A 13 11.33 2.37 -12.44
CA LYS A 13 12.43 1.56 -11.91
C LYS A 13 12.87 2.06 -10.53
N GLY A 14 12.97 3.36 -10.34
CA GLY A 14 13.27 3.98 -9.05
C GLY A 14 12.24 3.70 -7.96
N LEU A 15 10.94 3.71 -8.29
CA LEU A 15 9.87 3.31 -7.36
C LEU A 15 9.98 1.82 -6.98
N LEU A 16 10.28 0.94 -7.95
CA LEU A 16 10.46 -0.49 -7.66
C LEU A 16 11.69 -0.77 -6.79
N LEU A 17 12.78 -0.02 -7.00
CA LEU A 17 13.99 -0.11 -6.17
C LEU A 17 13.76 0.35 -4.72
N PHE A 18 12.73 1.17 -4.48
CA PHE A 18 12.47 1.74 -3.17
C PHE A 18 12.28 0.69 -2.08
N SER A 19 11.70 -0.48 -2.40
CA SER A 19 11.54 -1.57 -1.43
C SER A 19 12.88 -2.09 -0.90
N ILE A 20 13.93 -2.13 -1.72
CA ILE A 20 15.29 -2.50 -1.29
C ILE A 20 15.87 -1.39 -0.42
N LEU A 21 15.73 -0.13 -0.83
CA LEU A 21 16.25 1.01 -0.05
C LEU A 21 15.56 1.14 1.31
N THR A 22 14.27 0.79 1.40
CA THR A 22 13.56 0.71 2.69
C THR A 22 14.16 -0.35 3.61
N ILE A 23 14.59 -1.50 3.09
CA ILE A 23 15.27 -2.53 3.90
C ILE A 23 16.56 -2.00 4.53
N LEU A 24 17.30 -1.16 3.82
CA LEU A 24 18.59 -0.65 4.27
C LEU A 24 18.50 0.50 5.28
N GLN A 25 17.29 0.98 5.63
CA GLN A 25 17.12 2.17 6.48
C GLN A 25 17.56 1.99 7.94
N GLY A 26 17.63 0.77 8.46
CA GLY A 26 18.14 0.52 9.81
C GLY A 26 19.65 0.30 9.86
N VAL A 27 20.34 0.40 8.70
CA VAL A 27 21.80 0.35 8.63
C VAL A 27 22.34 1.78 8.69
N ASN A 28 23.21 2.04 9.66
CA ASN A 28 23.90 3.33 9.80
C ASN A 28 24.53 3.75 8.47
N TYR A 29 24.45 5.04 8.13
CA TYR A 29 24.91 5.67 6.87
C TYR A 29 24.11 5.35 5.60
N LEU A 30 23.23 4.33 5.59
CA LEU A 30 22.37 4.03 4.45
C LEU A 30 20.96 4.63 4.59
N GLU A 31 20.58 5.09 5.79
CA GLU A 31 19.29 5.75 6.03
C GLU A 31 19.09 6.97 5.12
N ASP A 32 20.12 7.79 4.97
CA ASP A 32 20.06 9.02 4.18
C ASP A 32 19.93 8.74 2.68
N ILE A 33 20.42 7.59 2.21
CA ILE A 33 20.24 7.17 0.82
C ILE A 33 18.75 7.03 0.49
N ASN A 34 17.94 6.47 1.40
CA ASN A 34 16.51 6.36 1.18
C ASN A 34 15.83 7.74 1.13
N LYS A 35 16.21 8.67 2.02
CA LYS A 35 15.68 10.04 2.05
C LYS A 35 16.04 10.81 0.78
N ILE A 36 17.31 10.75 0.37
CA ILE A 36 17.80 11.35 -0.87
C ILE A 36 17.07 10.76 -2.07
N TRP A 37 16.88 9.44 -2.11
CA TRP A 37 16.16 8.78 -3.19
C TRP A 37 14.68 9.18 -3.24
N LEU A 38 14.03 9.30 -2.09
CA LEU A 38 12.67 9.81 -1.99
C LEU A 38 12.57 11.25 -2.52
N ALA A 39 13.54 12.11 -2.16
CA ALA A 39 13.61 13.48 -2.66
C ALA A 39 13.80 13.52 -4.19
N ILE A 40 14.67 12.66 -4.74
CA ILE A 40 14.87 12.53 -6.20
C ILE A 40 13.57 12.11 -6.88
N ILE A 41 12.90 11.06 -6.39
CA ILE A 41 11.63 10.57 -6.95
C ILE A 41 10.57 11.68 -6.90
N SER A 42 10.46 12.37 -5.77
CA SER A 42 9.52 13.48 -5.58
C SER A 42 9.81 14.63 -6.54
N GLY A 43 11.08 15.02 -6.68
CA GLY A 43 11.53 16.05 -7.62
C GLY A 43 11.23 15.67 -9.07
N VAL A 44 11.43 14.40 -9.45
CA VAL A 44 11.08 13.91 -10.80
C VAL A 44 9.57 13.96 -11.03
N ILE A 45 8.75 13.57 -10.05
CA ILE A 45 7.28 13.67 -10.14
C ILE A 45 6.85 15.14 -10.27
N LEU A 46 7.46 16.05 -9.53
CA LEU A 46 7.21 17.49 -9.63
C LEU A 46 7.60 18.04 -11.01
N MET A 47 8.78 17.67 -11.54
CA MET A 47 9.17 18.02 -12.92
C MET A 47 8.18 17.47 -13.96
N ARG A 48 7.55 16.32 -13.67
CA ARG A 48 6.49 15.78 -14.53
C ARG A 48 5.23 16.62 -14.56
N LEU A 49 4.92 17.39 -13.52
CA LEU A 49 3.81 18.35 -13.54
C LEU A 49 3.89 19.31 -14.73
N TYR A 50 5.09 19.81 -15.04
CA TYR A 50 5.31 20.74 -16.15
C TYR A 50 5.25 20.09 -17.53
N THR A 51 5.62 18.81 -17.64
CA THR A 51 5.75 18.13 -18.95
C THR A 51 4.53 17.31 -19.34
N TYR A 52 3.63 17.04 -18.39
CA TYR A 52 2.38 16.32 -18.60
C TYR A 52 1.19 17.29 -18.68
N ARG A 53 0.30 17.01 -19.63
CA ARG A 53 -0.98 17.71 -19.73
C ARG A 53 -1.98 17.07 -18.76
N TYR A 54 -2.05 17.62 -17.55
CA TYR A 54 -3.08 17.29 -16.57
C TYR A 54 -4.43 17.85 -17.02
N THR A 55 -5.50 17.17 -16.66
CA THR A 55 -6.86 17.68 -16.88
C THR A 55 -7.13 18.85 -15.93
N PRO A 56 -8.05 19.79 -16.27
CA PRO A 56 -8.41 20.88 -15.38
C PRO A 56 -8.80 20.42 -13.97
N MET A 57 -9.55 19.31 -13.86
CA MET A 57 -9.91 18.72 -12.58
C MET A 57 -8.69 18.25 -11.76
N GLN A 58 -7.70 17.66 -12.41
CA GLN A 58 -6.47 17.22 -11.71
C GLN A 58 -5.63 18.41 -11.25
N LEU A 59 -5.56 19.49 -12.05
CA LEU A 59 -4.90 20.72 -11.65
C LEU A 59 -5.63 21.40 -10.49
N LEU A 60 -6.96 21.41 -10.52
CA LEU A 60 -7.79 21.91 -9.42
C LEU A 60 -7.52 21.13 -8.13
N VAL A 61 -7.52 19.80 -8.19
CA VAL A 61 -7.21 18.93 -7.06
C VAL A 61 -5.82 19.22 -6.48
N LEU A 62 -4.79 19.34 -7.32
CA LEU A 62 -3.44 19.71 -6.88
C LEU A 62 -3.38 21.11 -6.27
N GLY A 63 -4.04 22.09 -6.89
CA GLY A 63 -4.12 23.45 -6.38
C GLY A 63 -4.81 23.52 -5.02
N MET A 64 -5.93 22.81 -4.85
CA MET A 64 -6.62 22.70 -3.57
C MET A 64 -5.75 22.01 -2.51
N THR A 65 -5.07 20.91 -2.85
CA THR A 65 -4.12 20.26 -1.93
C THR A 65 -3.03 21.22 -1.48
N PHE A 66 -2.46 22.01 -2.39
CA PHE A 66 -1.43 23.00 -2.06
C PHE A 66 -1.97 24.10 -1.14
N VAL A 67 -3.14 24.66 -1.44
CA VAL A 67 -3.81 25.66 -0.59
C VAL A 67 -4.08 25.10 0.80
N LEU A 68 -4.57 23.87 0.93
CA LEU A 68 -4.77 23.23 2.23
C LEU A 68 -3.46 23.06 3.01
N HIS A 69 -2.32 22.80 2.35
CA HIS A 69 -1.03 22.76 3.05
C HIS A 69 -0.62 24.15 3.55
N LEU A 70 -0.86 25.22 2.78
CA LEU A 70 -0.60 26.58 3.24
C LEU A 70 -1.48 26.96 4.43
N ILE A 71 -2.76 26.60 4.39
CA ILE A 71 -3.70 26.78 5.50
C ILE A 71 -3.24 25.98 6.72
N ALA A 72 -2.85 24.72 6.54
CA ALA A 72 -2.34 23.90 7.63
C ALA A 72 -1.06 24.49 8.24
N LEU A 73 -0.12 25.00 7.42
CA LEU A 73 1.07 25.70 7.92
C LEU A 73 0.70 26.92 8.76
N TYR A 74 -0.30 27.70 8.34
CA TYR A 74 -0.77 28.87 9.07
C TYR A 74 -1.36 28.51 10.45
N PHE A 75 -2.08 27.39 10.57
CA PHE A 75 -2.63 26.91 11.85
C PHE A 75 -1.69 26.08 12.70
N THR A 76 -0.48 25.79 12.20
CA THR A 76 0.45 24.94 12.95
C THR A 76 1.27 25.78 13.92
N ASP A 77 1.12 25.50 15.21
CA ASP A 77 2.05 26.01 16.22
C ASP A 77 3.38 25.29 16.12
N PHE A 78 4.46 26.03 15.86
CA PHE A 78 5.80 25.47 15.70
C PHE A 78 6.50 25.29 17.06
N PRO A 79 7.39 24.28 17.20
CA PRO A 79 7.93 23.40 16.17
C PRO A 79 7.00 22.23 15.79
N LEU A 80 7.22 21.66 14.59
CA LEU A 80 6.53 20.43 14.16
C LEU A 80 6.97 19.24 15.01
N TYR A 81 6.02 18.38 15.41
CA TYR A 81 6.36 17.10 16.05
C TYR A 81 7.21 16.21 15.13
N HIS A 82 6.86 16.15 13.84
CA HIS A 82 7.57 15.35 12.85
C HIS A 82 7.61 16.05 11.48
N LEU A 83 8.81 16.40 11.00
CA LEU A 83 8.97 17.11 9.72
C LEU A 83 8.33 16.38 8.51
N ASN A 84 8.30 15.05 8.53
CA ASN A 84 7.79 14.24 7.42
C ASN A 84 6.30 14.47 7.12
N ILE A 85 5.51 14.95 8.10
CA ILE A 85 4.06 15.17 7.94
C ILE A 85 3.74 16.22 6.87
N LEU A 86 4.68 17.14 6.60
CA LEU A 86 4.56 18.12 5.52
C LEU A 86 4.50 17.49 4.13
N PHE A 87 5.04 16.29 3.98
CA PHE A 87 5.26 15.67 2.66
C PHE A 87 4.28 14.54 2.36
N TYR A 88 3.76 13.84 3.36
CA TYR A 88 3.02 12.60 3.14
C TYR A 88 1.78 12.78 2.24
N PHE A 89 0.88 13.70 2.57
CA PHE A 89 -0.35 13.89 1.81
C PHE A 89 -0.07 14.46 0.41
N LEU A 90 0.79 15.47 0.31
CA LEU A 90 1.19 16.05 -0.98
C LEU A 90 1.84 15.02 -1.90
N LEU A 91 2.79 14.24 -1.39
CA LEU A 91 3.48 13.21 -2.18
C LEU A 91 2.53 12.11 -2.63
N TRP A 92 1.61 11.68 -1.75
CA TRP A 92 0.58 10.71 -2.10
C TRP A 92 -0.29 11.21 -3.26
N MET A 93 -0.76 12.46 -3.19
CA MET A 93 -1.57 13.08 -4.24
C MET A 93 -0.82 13.14 -5.57
N LEU A 94 0.42 13.63 -5.54
CA LEU A 94 1.27 13.74 -6.72
C LEU A 94 1.55 12.39 -7.37
N LEU A 95 1.93 11.39 -6.56
CA LEU A 95 2.26 10.06 -7.04
C LEU A 95 1.02 9.38 -7.67
N TYR A 96 -0.15 9.45 -7.04
CA TYR A 96 -1.33 8.75 -7.55
C TYR A 96 -1.88 9.42 -8.81
N LEU A 97 -1.86 10.76 -8.88
CA LEU A 97 -2.20 11.47 -10.12
C LEU A 97 -1.22 11.14 -11.26
N TYR A 98 0.07 11.04 -10.95
CA TYR A 98 1.07 10.59 -11.92
C TYR A 98 0.80 9.16 -12.42
N ILE A 99 0.48 8.23 -11.51
CA ILE A 99 0.15 6.83 -11.84
C ILE A 99 -1.11 6.76 -12.71
N ILE A 100 -2.19 7.44 -12.32
CA ILE A 100 -3.43 7.53 -13.11
C ILE A 100 -3.12 7.95 -14.55
N LYS A 101 -2.29 8.99 -14.70
CA LYS A 101 -1.99 9.56 -16.00
C LYS A 101 -0.99 8.74 -16.82
N SER A 102 -0.10 8.02 -16.16
CA SER A 102 0.95 7.21 -16.79
C SER A 102 0.60 5.73 -16.87
N LYS A 103 -0.64 5.34 -16.55
CA LYS A 103 -1.06 3.95 -16.39
C LYS A 103 -0.54 3.03 -17.50
N ASP A 104 -0.80 3.34 -18.76
CA ASP A 104 -0.40 2.47 -19.87
C ASP A 104 1.11 2.41 -20.05
N ALA A 105 1.82 3.51 -19.79
CA ALA A 105 3.28 3.55 -19.88
C ALA A 105 3.91 2.69 -18.78
N ILE A 106 3.39 2.76 -17.56
CA ILE A 106 3.83 1.92 -16.44
C ILE A 106 3.56 0.44 -16.74
N GLY A 107 2.36 0.10 -17.23
CA GLY A 107 2.02 -1.28 -17.62
C GLY A 107 2.98 -1.85 -18.66
N ARG A 108 3.30 -1.07 -19.71
CA ARG A 108 4.34 -1.45 -20.71
C ARG A 108 5.72 -1.62 -20.09
N ILE A 109 6.12 -0.76 -19.16
CA ILE A 109 7.42 -0.87 -18.49
C ILE A 109 7.47 -2.15 -17.66
N LEU A 110 6.44 -2.46 -16.87
CA LEU A 110 6.37 -3.68 -16.06
C LEU A 110 6.45 -4.93 -16.95
N ALA A 111 5.67 -4.98 -18.04
CA ALA A 111 5.68 -6.11 -18.98
C ALA A 111 7.06 -6.37 -19.62
N ASN A 112 7.79 -5.29 -19.93
CA ASN A 112 9.07 -5.34 -20.65
C ASN A 112 10.31 -5.35 -19.74
N SER A 113 10.16 -5.12 -18.43
CA SER A 113 11.30 -4.99 -17.49
C SER A 113 11.54 -6.23 -16.64
N GLU A 114 11.25 -7.43 -17.18
CA GLU A 114 11.36 -8.71 -16.46
C GLU A 114 12.71 -8.91 -15.76
N ARG A 115 13.82 -8.69 -16.47
CA ARG A 115 15.17 -8.82 -15.89
C ARG A 115 15.38 -7.87 -14.71
N TYR A 116 14.84 -6.66 -14.79
CA TYR A 116 14.96 -5.68 -13.72
C TYR A 116 14.09 -6.04 -12.52
N ILE A 117 12.85 -6.48 -12.75
CA ILE A 117 11.96 -6.97 -11.67
C ILE A 117 12.59 -8.18 -10.97
N GLN A 118 13.16 -9.12 -11.73
CA GLN A 118 13.89 -10.26 -11.17
C GLN A 118 15.09 -9.81 -10.33
N LEU A 119 15.86 -8.84 -10.79
CA LEU A 119 16.97 -8.28 -10.02
C LEU A 119 16.47 -7.71 -8.68
N VAL A 120 15.39 -6.92 -8.70
CA VAL A 120 14.79 -6.36 -7.48
C VAL A 120 14.33 -7.49 -6.53
N LEU A 121 13.64 -8.51 -7.05
CA LEU A 121 13.19 -9.66 -6.26
C LEU A 121 14.38 -10.41 -5.64
N TRP A 122 15.42 -10.73 -6.44
CA TRP A 122 16.61 -11.43 -5.96
C TRP A 122 17.36 -10.64 -4.90
N VAL A 123 17.64 -9.36 -5.14
CA VAL A 123 18.37 -8.51 -4.21
C VAL A 123 17.62 -8.38 -2.89
N TRP A 124 16.31 -8.11 -2.94
CA TRP A 124 15.51 -8.02 -1.73
C TRP A 124 15.47 -9.36 -0.98
N THR A 125 15.21 -10.47 -1.68
CA THR A 125 15.16 -11.80 -1.07
C THR A 125 16.49 -12.21 -0.46
N LEU A 126 17.61 -11.88 -1.10
CA LEU A 126 18.95 -12.17 -0.59
C LEU A 126 19.23 -11.36 0.69
N ILE A 127 18.98 -10.06 0.68
CA ILE A 127 19.21 -9.19 1.85
C ILE A 127 18.35 -9.66 3.03
N VAL A 128 17.04 -9.87 2.80
CA VAL A 128 16.12 -10.28 3.87
C VAL A 128 16.42 -11.70 4.34
N GLY A 129 16.70 -12.64 3.44
CA GLY A 129 17.05 -14.02 3.78
C GLY A 129 18.34 -14.12 4.59
N ILE A 130 19.39 -13.39 4.20
CA ILE A 130 20.63 -13.30 4.97
C ILE A 130 20.36 -12.65 6.33
N SER A 131 19.60 -11.56 6.37
CA SER A 131 19.30 -10.85 7.63
C SER A 131 18.58 -11.74 8.64
N ALA A 132 17.74 -12.68 8.19
CA ALA A 132 17.01 -13.60 9.05
C ALA A 132 17.91 -14.52 9.89
N LEU A 133 19.17 -14.70 9.51
CA LEU A 133 20.16 -15.50 10.24
C LEU A 133 20.83 -14.72 11.39
N PHE A 134 20.67 -13.40 11.45
CA PHE A 134 21.32 -12.55 12.44
C PHE A 134 20.36 -12.17 13.57
N PRO A 135 20.74 -12.34 14.85
CA PRO A 135 19.93 -11.91 15.99
C PRO A 135 19.58 -10.41 15.97
N SER A 136 20.47 -9.57 15.42
CA SER A 136 20.24 -8.12 15.29
C SER A 136 19.06 -7.75 14.39
N SER A 137 18.59 -8.67 13.55
CA SER A 137 17.41 -8.50 12.71
C SER A 137 16.09 -8.77 13.43
N TYR A 138 16.15 -9.08 14.73
CA TYR A 138 15.00 -9.33 15.59
C TYR A 138 14.99 -8.32 16.73
N ARG A 139 13.79 -7.85 17.09
CA ARG A 139 13.55 -7.02 18.28
C ARG A 139 12.41 -7.67 19.04
N GLU A 140 12.62 -8.01 20.31
CA GLU A 140 11.58 -8.66 21.14
C GLU A 140 10.97 -9.89 20.43
N ASN A 141 11.82 -10.74 19.83
CA ASN A 141 11.47 -11.91 19.00
C ASN A 141 10.77 -11.62 17.65
N TYR A 142 10.43 -10.36 17.36
CA TYR A 142 9.84 -9.97 16.07
C TYR A 142 10.92 -9.76 15.01
N PHE A 143 10.73 -10.34 13.83
CA PHE A 143 11.60 -10.10 12.69
C PHE A 143 11.34 -8.71 12.08
N ILE A 144 12.40 -7.90 12.04
CA ILE A 144 12.40 -6.55 11.47
C ILE A 144 13.43 -6.40 10.32
N SER A 145 14.21 -7.44 10.04
CA SER A 145 15.31 -7.40 9.07
C SER A 145 16.24 -6.22 9.39
N LEU A 146 16.86 -5.62 8.37
CA LEU A 146 17.75 -4.47 8.51
C LEU A 146 17.00 -3.13 8.56
N THR A 147 15.67 -3.12 8.63
CA THR A 147 14.86 -1.88 8.52
C THR A 147 14.81 -1.07 9.82
N GLY A 148 15.09 -1.72 10.95
CA GLY A 148 14.89 -1.17 12.29
C GLY A 148 13.43 -1.10 12.77
N SER A 149 12.44 -1.46 11.94
CA SER A 149 11.02 -1.38 12.30
C SER A 149 10.12 -2.29 11.44
N SER A 150 9.22 -3.06 12.07
CA SER A 150 8.20 -3.84 11.35
C SER A 150 7.32 -2.99 10.42
N PHE A 151 7.07 -1.73 10.79
CA PHE A 151 6.27 -0.79 10.00
C PHE A 151 6.99 -0.30 8.74
N ARG A 152 8.30 -0.54 8.61
CA ARG A 152 9.06 -0.30 7.36
C ARG A 152 9.20 -1.60 6.54
N LEU A 153 9.47 -2.72 7.21
CA LEU A 153 9.58 -4.04 6.57
C LEU A 153 8.30 -4.42 5.83
N MET A 154 7.15 -4.37 6.50
CA MET A 154 5.90 -4.91 5.96
C MET A 154 5.39 -4.19 4.71
N PRO A 155 5.43 -2.85 4.60
CA PRO A 155 5.18 -2.17 3.34
C PRO A 155 6.07 -2.67 2.19
N SER A 156 7.36 -2.91 2.45
CA SER A 156 8.28 -3.43 1.43
C SER A 156 7.93 -4.87 1.01
N VAL A 157 7.48 -5.69 1.96
CA VAL A 157 6.96 -7.05 1.73
C VAL A 157 5.77 -7.01 0.76
N LEU A 158 4.87 -6.02 0.89
CA LEU A 158 3.73 -5.86 -0.03
C LEU A 158 4.18 -5.54 -1.47
N VAL A 159 5.18 -4.67 -1.65
CA VAL A 159 5.74 -4.35 -2.98
C VAL A 159 6.33 -5.60 -3.63
N ILE A 160 7.16 -6.34 -2.88
CA ILE A 160 7.83 -7.55 -3.39
C ILE A 160 6.82 -8.65 -3.69
N SER A 161 5.78 -8.78 -2.87
CA SER A 161 4.69 -9.72 -3.11
C SER A 161 3.93 -9.37 -4.39
N ALA A 162 3.57 -8.10 -4.59
CA ALA A 162 2.91 -7.64 -5.81
C ALA A 162 3.77 -7.89 -7.05
N LEU A 163 5.09 -7.65 -6.99
CA LEU A 163 6.02 -7.93 -8.08
C LEU A 163 6.14 -9.43 -8.38
N ALA A 164 6.29 -10.27 -7.37
CA ALA A 164 6.36 -11.72 -7.56
C ALA A 164 5.05 -12.27 -8.17
N MET A 165 3.90 -11.83 -7.65
CA MET A 165 2.58 -12.20 -8.19
C MET A 165 2.38 -11.71 -9.62
N HIS A 166 2.82 -10.49 -9.95
CA HIS A 166 2.82 -9.97 -11.31
C HIS A 166 3.65 -10.85 -12.24
N MET A 167 4.86 -11.24 -11.83
CA MET A 167 5.72 -12.12 -12.62
C MET A 167 5.06 -13.49 -12.85
N VAL A 168 4.41 -14.07 -11.84
CA VAL A 168 3.71 -15.35 -11.99
C VAL A 168 2.52 -15.23 -12.96
N ILE A 169 1.72 -14.17 -12.85
CA ILE A 169 0.50 -13.99 -13.65
C ILE A 169 0.85 -13.60 -15.08
N SER A 170 1.63 -12.54 -15.27
CA SER A 170 1.96 -11.97 -16.59
C SER A 170 2.86 -12.89 -17.42
N LYS A 171 3.81 -13.60 -16.79
CA LYS A 171 4.73 -14.51 -17.48
C LYS A 171 4.28 -15.97 -17.47
N LYS A 172 3.18 -16.28 -16.77
CA LYS A 172 2.65 -17.64 -16.59
C LYS A 172 3.70 -18.64 -16.04
N ASN A 173 4.76 -18.16 -15.39
CA ASN A 173 5.85 -18.98 -14.87
C ASN A 173 5.72 -19.15 -13.36
N LYS A 174 5.48 -20.38 -12.91
CA LYS A 174 5.25 -20.69 -11.50
C LYS A 174 6.49 -20.58 -10.63
N LYS A 175 7.71 -20.58 -11.21
CA LYS A 175 8.97 -20.50 -10.47
C LYS A 175 9.06 -19.22 -9.62
N TYR A 176 8.42 -18.14 -10.07
CA TYR A 176 8.38 -16.87 -9.33
C TYR A 176 7.62 -16.96 -7.99
N ASN A 177 6.84 -18.03 -7.75
CA ASN A 177 6.27 -18.28 -6.42
C ASN A 177 7.34 -18.45 -5.33
N ALA A 178 8.56 -18.89 -5.67
CA ALA A 178 9.64 -19.02 -4.70
C ALA A 178 9.96 -17.68 -4.02
N PHE A 179 9.81 -16.56 -4.73
CA PHE A 179 10.01 -15.22 -4.18
C PHE A 179 8.93 -14.81 -3.16
N LEU A 180 7.83 -15.57 -3.00
CA LEU A 180 6.83 -15.33 -1.95
C LEU A 180 7.19 -16.01 -0.62
N ILE A 181 8.17 -16.91 -0.58
CA ILE A 181 8.57 -17.63 0.64
C ILE A 181 9.08 -16.66 1.71
N LEU A 182 10.01 -15.76 1.35
CA LEU A 182 10.56 -14.79 2.30
C LEU A 182 9.55 -13.71 2.72
N PRO A 183 8.72 -13.15 1.80
CA PRO A 183 7.56 -12.33 2.17
C PRO A 183 6.61 -13.01 3.17
N MET A 184 6.30 -14.29 2.98
CA MET A 184 5.49 -15.06 3.93
C MET A 184 6.19 -15.17 5.28
N PHE A 185 7.45 -15.61 5.31
CA PHE A 185 8.25 -15.68 6.54
C PHE A 185 8.26 -14.33 7.28
N ALA A 186 8.56 -13.24 6.57
CA ALA A 186 8.57 -11.91 7.15
C ALA A 186 7.20 -11.53 7.71
N ALA A 187 6.09 -11.80 6.99
CA ALA A 187 4.75 -11.50 7.47
C ALA A 187 4.40 -12.25 8.76
N PHE A 188 4.74 -13.53 8.85
CA PHE A 188 4.45 -14.37 10.02
C PHE A 188 5.32 -14.04 11.24
N MET A 189 6.58 -13.65 11.03
CA MET A 189 7.52 -13.36 12.12
C MET A 189 7.49 -11.89 12.58
N ASN A 190 6.71 -11.01 11.95
CA ASN A 190 6.65 -9.60 12.32
C ASN A 190 5.65 -9.28 13.46
N GLN A 191 5.75 -8.07 14.01
CA GLN A 191 4.89 -7.57 15.11
C GLN A 191 3.52 -7.02 14.66
N SER A 192 3.39 -6.52 13.44
CA SER A 192 2.21 -5.79 12.97
C SER A 192 1.07 -6.72 12.54
N ARG A 193 0.07 -6.86 13.43
CA ARG A 193 -1.20 -7.56 13.17
C ARG A 193 -1.94 -7.04 11.93
N THR A 194 -1.97 -5.72 11.77
CA THR A 194 -2.60 -5.07 10.62
C THR A 194 -1.95 -5.50 9.30
N TYR A 195 -0.63 -5.41 9.19
CA TYR A 195 0.07 -5.79 7.97
C TYR A 195 0.08 -7.29 7.70
N PHE A 196 0.07 -8.11 8.75
CA PHE A 196 -0.13 -9.55 8.63
C PHE A 196 -1.48 -9.86 7.97
N GLY A 197 -2.57 -9.27 8.48
CA GLY A 197 -3.91 -9.41 7.90
C GLY A 197 -3.97 -8.95 6.44
N ILE A 198 -3.40 -7.78 6.14
CA ILE A 198 -3.31 -7.24 4.76
C ILE A 198 -2.58 -8.20 3.83
N PHE A 199 -1.42 -8.74 4.27
CA PHE A 199 -0.65 -9.69 3.49
C PHE A 199 -1.47 -10.96 3.20
N ILE A 200 -2.14 -11.53 4.21
CA ILE A 200 -3.01 -12.69 4.03
C ILE A 200 -4.11 -12.40 3.01
N ILE A 201 -4.79 -11.25 3.12
CA ILE A 201 -5.87 -10.88 2.18
C ILE A 201 -5.34 -10.84 0.75
N PHE A 202 -4.20 -10.19 0.50
CA PHE A 202 -3.62 -10.14 -0.84
C PHE A 202 -3.12 -11.51 -1.32
N TYR A 203 -2.58 -12.35 -0.43
CA TYR A 203 -2.14 -13.69 -0.78
C TYR A 203 -3.33 -14.61 -1.12
N VAL A 204 -4.42 -14.54 -0.36
CA VAL A 204 -5.68 -15.25 -0.64
C VAL A 204 -6.30 -14.77 -1.95
N MET A 205 -6.33 -13.46 -2.19
CA MET A 205 -6.75 -12.88 -3.46
C MET A 205 -5.92 -13.44 -4.63
N TYR A 206 -4.60 -13.53 -4.47
CA TYR A 206 -3.70 -14.11 -5.45
C TYR A 206 -3.98 -15.60 -5.70
N LEU A 207 -4.17 -16.40 -4.65
CA LEU A 207 -4.54 -17.82 -4.79
C LEU A 207 -5.86 -17.96 -5.54
N TYR A 208 -6.87 -17.16 -5.21
CA TYR A 208 -8.17 -17.17 -5.88
C TYR A 208 -8.04 -16.86 -7.38
N MET A 209 -7.23 -15.86 -7.75
CA MET A 209 -6.98 -15.53 -9.15
C MET A 209 -6.25 -16.64 -9.93
N ARG A 210 -5.47 -17.47 -9.23
CA ARG A 210 -4.61 -18.52 -9.84
C ARG A 210 -5.29 -19.87 -9.97
N VAL A 211 -6.13 -20.21 -9.00
CA VAL A 211 -6.74 -21.53 -8.92
C VAL A 211 -8.00 -21.57 -9.78
N LYS A 212 -8.02 -22.46 -10.78
CA LYS A 212 -9.11 -22.56 -11.76
C LYS A 212 -10.44 -23.03 -11.16
N SER A 213 -10.41 -23.87 -10.11
CA SER A 213 -11.62 -24.45 -9.53
C SER A 213 -11.81 -24.04 -8.06
N LYS A 214 -13.05 -23.72 -7.68
CA LYS A 214 -13.39 -23.36 -6.29
C LYS A 214 -12.99 -24.45 -5.30
N LYS A 215 -13.19 -25.74 -5.66
CA LYS A 215 -12.77 -26.88 -4.84
C LYS A 215 -11.27 -26.85 -4.54
N ASN A 216 -10.43 -26.66 -5.55
CA ASN A 216 -8.97 -26.62 -5.35
C ASN A 216 -8.54 -25.39 -4.56
N PHE A 217 -9.28 -24.28 -4.67
CA PHE A 217 -9.00 -23.08 -3.88
C PHE A 217 -9.19 -23.35 -2.39
N TYR A 218 -10.32 -23.95 -2.00
CA TYR A 218 -10.55 -24.33 -0.60
C TYR A 218 -9.57 -25.40 -0.11
N LEU A 219 -9.21 -26.37 -0.96
CA LEU A 219 -8.18 -27.37 -0.62
C LEU A 219 -6.79 -26.76 -0.42
N MET A 220 -6.43 -25.70 -1.15
CA MET A 220 -5.17 -24.98 -0.94
C MET A 220 -5.20 -24.06 0.28
N LEU A 221 -6.39 -23.58 0.68
CA LEU A 221 -6.55 -22.73 1.85
C LEU A 221 -6.34 -23.51 3.15
N LEU A 222 -6.74 -24.78 3.21
CA LEU A 222 -6.61 -25.62 4.41
C LEU A 222 -5.16 -25.76 4.92
N PRO A 223 -4.16 -26.19 4.11
CA PRO A 223 -2.78 -26.26 4.58
C PRO A 223 -2.20 -24.87 4.87
N LEU A 224 -2.64 -23.82 4.15
CA LEU A 224 -2.25 -22.45 4.45
C LEU A 224 -2.75 -22.01 5.83
N LEU A 225 -3.98 -22.37 6.19
CA LEU A 225 -4.55 -22.11 7.51
C LEU A 225 -3.83 -22.89 8.60
N MET A 226 -3.49 -24.16 8.34
CA MET A 226 -2.74 -24.99 9.30
C MET A 226 -1.33 -24.45 9.55
N ILE A 227 -0.58 -24.15 8.47
CA ILE A 227 0.75 -23.54 8.55
C ILE A 227 0.63 -22.16 9.20
N GLY A 228 -0.38 -21.38 8.81
CA GLY A 228 -0.63 -20.06 9.38
C GLY A 228 -0.91 -20.12 10.88
N MET A 229 -1.72 -21.07 11.34
CA MET A 229 -1.97 -21.30 12.77
C MET A 229 -0.70 -21.71 13.50
N LEU A 230 0.13 -22.60 12.93
CA LEU A 230 1.41 -22.97 13.50
C LEU A 230 2.31 -21.74 13.68
N PHE A 231 2.47 -20.92 12.64
CA PHE A 231 3.25 -19.70 12.69
C PHE A 231 2.66 -18.64 13.61
N VAL A 232 1.34 -18.59 13.75
CA VAL A 232 0.71 -17.73 14.74
C VAL A 232 1.12 -18.18 16.13
N ILE A 233 1.08 -19.48 16.43
CA ILE A 233 1.42 -20.03 17.76
C ILE A 233 2.91 -19.84 18.11
N ILE A 234 3.82 -20.02 17.14
CA ILE A 234 5.28 -19.99 17.40
C ILE A 234 5.96 -18.66 17.10
N GLY A 235 5.32 -17.78 16.33
CA GLY A 235 5.90 -16.52 15.86
C GLY A 235 5.55 -15.35 16.76
N GLY A 236 6.25 -14.23 16.58
CA GLY A 236 6.00 -13.01 17.37
C GLY A 236 4.54 -12.52 17.29
N ILE A 237 3.82 -12.84 16.22
CA ILE A 237 2.40 -12.48 16.13
C ILE A 237 1.53 -13.08 17.28
N SER A 238 1.90 -14.23 17.85
CA SER A 238 1.26 -14.78 19.07
C SER A 238 1.47 -13.84 20.24
N ASP A 239 2.71 -13.42 20.49
CA ASP A 239 3.05 -12.53 21.60
C ASP A 239 2.22 -11.26 21.51
N LYS A 240 2.06 -10.71 20.29
CA LYS A 240 1.22 -9.53 20.08
C LYS A 240 -0.28 -9.78 20.26
N ILE A 241 -0.77 -10.96 19.91
CA ILE A 241 -2.17 -11.35 20.18
C ILE A 241 -2.39 -11.46 21.69
N ALA A 242 -1.46 -12.10 22.42
CA ALA A 242 -1.52 -12.24 23.87
C ALA A 242 -1.49 -10.87 24.58
N GLU A 243 -0.61 -9.96 24.17
CA GLU A 243 -0.53 -8.58 24.70
C GLU A 243 -1.82 -7.77 24.50
N THR A 244 -2.67 -8.14 23.54
CA THR A 244 -3.88 -7.39 23.16
C THR A 244 -5.16 -8.16 23.45
N GLN A 245 -5.05 -9.23 24.24
CA GLN A 245 -6.17 -9.95 24.81
C GLN A 245 -6.72 -9.16 25.99
N TYR A 246 -8.01 -8.83 25.95
CA TYR A 246 -8.67 -8.11 27.03
C TYR A 246 -8.76 -8.98 28.30
N THR A 247 -8.45 -8.36 29.42
CA THR A 247 -8.60 -8.88 30.78
C THR A 247 -9.21 -7.80 31.67
N GLU A 248 -9.78 -8.18 32.82
CA GLU A 248 -10.36 -7.20 33.77
C GLU A 248 -9.31 -6.17 34.28
N ASN A 249 -8.02 -6.52 34.22
CA ASN A 249 -6.89 -5.65 34.59
C ASN A 249 -6.30 -4.87 33.42
N SER A 250 -6.93 -4.90 32.23
CA SER A 250 -6.40 -4.18 31.06
C SER A 250 -6.50 -2.67 31.26
N TYR A 251 -5.47 -1.96 30.80
CA TYR A 251 -5.40 -0.50 30.91
C TYR A 251 -6.52 0.22 30.14
N PHE A 252 -6.98 -0.38 29.05
CA PHE A 252 -8.08 0.12 28.22
C PHE A 252 -9.32 -0.77 28.32
N ASP A 253 -10.46 -0.25 27.87
CA ASP A 253 -11.66 -1.04 27.65
C ASP A 253 -11.43 -2.13 26.57
N TYR A 254 -12.43 -2.99 26.36
CA TYR A 254 -12.33 -4.10 25.40
C TYR A 254 -11.87 -3.63 24.01
N TRP A 255 -12.49 -2.57 23.48
CA TRP A 255 -12.18 -2.03 22.15
C TRP A 255 -10.83 -1.33 22.10
N GLY A 256 -10.47 -0.57 23.13
CA GLY A 256 -9.17 0.05 23.25
C GLY A 256 -8.07 -1.00 23.35
N THR A 257 -8.26 -2.10 24.08
CA THR A 257 -7.26 -3.16 24.21
C THR A 257 -6.99 -3.86 22.88
N ILE A 258 -8.06 -4.27 22.19
CA ILE A 258 -7.96 -4.95 20.89
C ILE A 258 -7.30 -4.06 19.85
N THR A 259 -7.65 -2.77 19.83
CA THR A 259 -7.13 -1.83 18.84
C THR A 259 -5.83 -1.14 19.25
N SER A 260 -5.25 -1.55 20.39
CA SER A 260 -4.02 -0.97 20.96
C SER A 260 -4.14 0.55 21.22
N GLY A 261 -5.26 0.97 21.80
CA GLY A 261 -5.60 2.34 22.18
C GLY A 261 -6.32 3.13 21.09
N ARG A 262 -6.37 2.65 19.84
CA ARG A 262 -6.87 3.40 18.67
C ARG A 262 -8.26 3.97 18.82
N THR A 263 -9.21 3.17 19.28
CA THR A 263 -10.58 3.66 19.45
C THR A 263 -10.70 4.80 20.45
N ILE A 264 -9.80 4.88 21.43
CA ILE A 264 -9.80 5.91 22.47
C ILE A 264 -9.25 7.22 21.91
N PHE A 265 -8.09 7.21 21.25
CA PHE A 265 -7.59 8.43 20.61
C PHE A 265 -8.50 8.92 19.48
N TRP A 266 -9.06 8.01 18.68
CA TRP A 266 -10.02 8.40 17.63
C TRP A 266 -11.24 9.13 18.18
N LYS A 267 -11.73 8.71 19.34
CA LYS A 267 -12.84 9.40 20.00
C LYS A 267 -12.46 10.84 20.32
N TYR A 268 -11.33 11.06 20.99
CA TYR A 268 -10.88 12.41 21.35
C TYR A 268 -10.55 13.27 20.13
N ASP A 269 -9.91 12.70 19.10
CA ASP A 269 -9.64 13.39 17.84
C ASP A 269 -10.94 13.91 17.21
N ILE A 270 -11.95 13.02 17.11
CA ILE A 270 -13.24 13.35 16.51
C ILE A 270 -13.99 14.38 17.34
N GLU A 271 -14.03 14.24 18.67
CA GLU A 271 -14.69 15.20 19.57
C GLU A 271 -14.03 16.59 19.50
N ALA A 272 -12.69 16.64 19.51
CA ALA A 272 -11.94 17.89 19.37
C ALA A 272 -12.20 18.55 18.01
N PHE A 273 -12.24 17.76 16.93
CA PHE A 273 -12.55 18.27 15.60
C PHE A 273 -13.95 18.89 15.50
N PHE A 274 -14.96 18.21 16.03
CA PHE A 274 -16.34 18.69 15.97
C PHE A 274 -16.63 19.86 16.92
N ALA A 275 -15.79 20.09 17.92
CA ALA A 275 -15.87 21.26 18.80
C ALA A 275 -15.39 22.56 18.12
N LEU A 276 -14.67 22.47 16.99
CA LEU A 276 -14.14 23.63 16.29
C LEU A 276 -15.20 24.35 15.44
N PRO A 277 -15.03 25.65 15.15
CA PRO A 277 -15.81 26.38 14.18
C PRO A 277 -15.94 25.65 12.83
N PHE A 278 -17.11 25.74 12.20
CA PHE A 278 -17.43 25.02 10.97
C PHE A 278 -16.41 25.24 9.83
N TRP A 279 -15.85 26.45 9.71
CA TRP A 279 -14.85 26.72 8.66
C TRP A 279 -13.54 25.93 8.89
N GLN A 280 -13.11 25.76 10.13
CA GLN A 280 -11.95 24.93 10.51
C GLN A 280 -12.20 23.46 10.23
N GLN A 281 -13.43 22.99 10.43
CA GLN A 281 -13.81 21.64 10.02
C GLN A 281 -13.71 21.45 8.50
N PHE A 282 -13.94 22.50 7.71
CA PHE A 282 -13.88 22.43 6.26
C PHE A 282 -12.43 22.40 5.73
N VAL A 283 -11.55 23.25 6.27
CA VAL A 283 -10.18 23.46 5.74
C VAL A 283 -9.06 22.83 6.55
N GLY A 284 -9.34 22.37 7.78
CA GLY A 284 -8.38 21.74 8.68
C GLY A 284 -7.72 22.68 9.68
N ASN A 285 -6.90 22.09 10.56
CA ASN A 285 -6.43 22.72 11.80
C ASN A 285 -4.90 22.72 11.97
N GLY A 286 -4.16 22.38 10.92
CA GLY A 286 -2.71 22.33 10.96
C GLY A 286 -2.14 20.94 11.21
N PHE A 287 -0.83 20.84 11.05
CA PHE A 287 -0.11 19.57 11.06
C PHE A 287 0.05 18.97 12.46
N ASN A 288 0.13 19.82 13.48
CA ASN A 288 0.33 19.40 14.87
C ASN A 288 -0.99 19.07 15.58
N PHE A 289 -2.14 19.47 15.05
CA PHE A 289 -3.43 19.40 15.76
C PHE A 289 -3.76 18.01 16.33
N VAL A 290 -3.52 16.94 15.57
CA VAL A 290 -3.73 15.55 16.05
C VAL A 290 -2.80 15.17 17.22
N TYR A 291 -1.57 15.67 17.21
CA TYR A 291 -0.61 15.47 18.30
C TYR A 291 -0.96 16.31 19.52
N ASP A 292 -1.45 17.54 19.31
CA ASP A 292 -1.84 18.44 20.40
C ASP A 292 -3.05 17.87 21.16
N VAL A 293 -4.03 17.32 20.44
CA VAL A 293 -5.21 16.68 21.04
C VAL A 293 -4.80 15.43 21.81
N SER A 294 -4.05 14.52 21.21
CA SER A 294 -3.57 13.31 21.90
C SER A 294 -2.64 13.62 23.08
N GLY A 295 -1.80 14.66 22.96
CA GLY A 295 -0.97 15.17 24.05
C GLY A 295 -1.80 15.69 25.22
N MET A 296 -2.86 16.44 24.95
CA MET A 296 -3.76 17.00 25.97
C MET A 296 -4.56 15.93 26.71
N TYR A 297 -5.16 14.97 25.99
CA TYR A 297 -6.09 14.00 26.58
C TYR A 297 -5.43 12.70 27.04
N MET A 298 -4.25 12.35 26.50
CA MET A 298 -3.59 11.07 26.79
C MET A 298 -2.15 11.22 27.29
N ASN A 299 -1.64 12.45 27.43
CA ASN A 299 -0.27 12.75 27.81
C ASN A 299 0.78 12.04 26.92
N ASN A 300 0.40 11.78 25.66
CA ASN A 300 1.24 11.09 24.68
C ASN A 300 0.92 11.62 23.27
N PRO A 301 1.72 12.57 22.75
CA PRO A 301 1.51 13.13 21.42
C PRO A 301 1.73 12.06 20.35
N VAL A 302 0.63 11.60 19.73
CA VAL A 302 0.63 10.58 18.68
C VAL A 302 -0.29 11.01 17.54
N TRP A 303 0.03 10.57 16.31
CA TRP A 303 -0.90 10.73 15.20
C TRP A 303 -2.10 9.76 15.32
N ALA A 304 -3.11 9.95 14.47
CA ALA A 304 -4.34 9.16 14.54
C ALA A 304 -4.19 7.71 14.06
N HIS A 305 -3.08 7.27 13.45
CA HIS A 305 -2.96 5.92 12.87
C HIS A 305 -4.12 5.53 11.92
N ASN A 306 -4.86 6.52 11.40
CA ASN A 306 -6.03 6.38 10.55
C ASN A 306 -6.00 7.47 9.48
N ASP A 307 -6.03 7.08 8.20
CA ASP A 307 -5.92 8.00 7.07
C ASP A 307 -7.00 9.07 7.13
N ILE A 308 -8.25 8.66 7.36
CA ILE A 308 -9.42 9.54 7.31
C ILE A 308 -9.39 10.51 8.47
N ILE A 309 -9.18 10.03 9.70
CA ILE A 309 -9.14 10.89 10.89
C ILE A 309 -7.96 11.84 10.80
N ASN A 310 -6.76 11.37 10.43
CA ASN A 310 -5.60 12.25 10.35
C ASN A 310 -5.75 13.33 9.27
N LEU A 311 -6.35 12.99 8.12
CA LEU A 311 -6.63 13.98 7.08
C LEU A 311 -7.75 14.94 7.50
N LEU A 312 -8.76 14.46 8.22
CA LEU A 312 -9.85 15.28 8.75
C LEU A 312 -9.30 16.32 9.74
N MET A 313 -8.49 15.87 10.70
CA MET A 313 -7.85 16.71 11.72
C MET A 313 -6.99 17.81 11.07
N ASN A 314 -6.15 17.43 10.10
CA ASN A 314 -5.13 18.33 9.56
C ASN A 314 -5.62 19.20 8.39
N PHE A 315 -6.53 18.67 7.56
CA PHE A 315 -6.94 19.26 6.28
C PHE A 315 -8.47 19.34 6.08
N GLY A 316 -9.26 18.98 7.10
CA GLY A 316 -10.71 19.10 7.10
C GLY A 316 -11.43 18.19 6.09
N TYR A 317 -12.71 18.46 5.90
CA TYR A 317 -13.54 17.72 4.95
C TYR A 317 -13.02 17.79 3.51
N ILE A 318 -12.44 18.92 3.09
CA ILE A 318 -11.85 19.03 1.75
C ILE A 318 -10.70 18.04 1.59
N GLY A 319 -9.78 17.96 2.57
CA GLY A 319 -8.65 17.02 2.51
C GLY A 319 -9.10 15.58 2.34
N VAL A 320 -10.09 15.14 3.13
CA VAL A 320 -10.69 13.80 3.01
C VAL A 320 -11.35 13.59 1.64
N ALA A 321 -12.11 14.57 1.15
CA ALA A 321 -12.78 14.48 -0.15
C ALA A 321 -11.77 14.35 -1.31
N LEU A 322 -10.69 15.12 -1.29
CA LEU A 322 -9.62 15.04 -2.29
C LEU A 322 -8.91 13.68 -2.26
N TYR A 323 -8.59 13.17 -1.06
CA TYR A 323 -8.01 11.85 -0.89
C TYR A 323 -8.90 10.75 -1.47
N LEU A 324 -10.19 10.73 -1.09
CA LEU A 324 -11.15 9.75 -1.60
C LEU A 324 -11.33 9.86 -3.12
N TRP A 325 -11.40 11.09 -3.66
CA TRP A 325 -11.53 11.30 -5.10
C TRP A 325 -10.34 10.72 -5.87
N VAL A 326 -9.10 10.99 -5.43
CA VAL A 326 -7.90 10.46 -6.08
C VAL A 326 -7.85 8.92 -5.96
N TYR A 327 -8.19 8.37 -4.79
CA TYR A 327 -8.26 6.92 -4.60
C TYR A 327 -9.28 6.27 -5.55
N CYS A 328 -10.52 6.77 -5.59
CA CYS A 328 -11.57 6.28 -6.47
C CYS A 328 -11.18 6.42 -7.94
N LYS A 329 -10.55 7.53 -8.33
CA LYS A 329 -10.08 7.74 -9.70
C LYS A 329 -8.97 6.76 -10.07
N MET A 330 -8.04 6.51 -9.14
CA MET A 330 -6.97 5.56 -9.28
C MET A 330 -7.54 4.16 -9.51
N VAL A 331 -8.39 3.65 -8.61
CA VAL A 331 -9.02 2.34 -8.80
C VAL A 331 -9.85 2.28 -10.10
N GLY A 332 -10.62 3.32 -10.40
CA GLY A 332 -11.49 3.38 -11.57
C GLY A 332 -10.75 3.32 -12.91
N VAL A 333 -9.50 3.79 -12.99
CA VAL A 333 -8.71 3.62 -14.23
C VAL A 333 -8.15 2.21 -14.39
N PHE A 334 -7.98 1.45 -13.31
CA PHE A 334 -7.45 0.08 -13.35
C PHE A 334 -8.54 -0.98 -13.50
N TRP A 335 -9.77 -0.70 -13.09
CA TRP A 335 -10.86 -1.67 -13.25
C TRP A 335 -11.18 -1.83 -14.75
N PRO A 336 -11.05 -3.06 -15.31
CA PRO A 336 -11.41 -3.33 -16.68
C PRO A 336 -12.84 -2.90 -16.95
N LYS A 337 -13.05 -2.20 -18.07
CA LYS A 337 -14.36 -1.64 -18.43
C LYS A 337 -15.44 -2.71 -18.62
N ASN A 338 -15.06 -3.94 -18.93
CA ASN A 338 -15.97 -5.09 -19.06
C ASN A 338 -16.40 -5.68 -17.70
N ASN A 339 -15.92 -5.14 -16.59
CA ASN A 339 -16.34 -5.47 -15.21
C ASN A 339 -16.23 -6.95 -14.82
N ASN A 340 -15.44 -7.74 -15.55
CA ASN A 340 -15.28 -9.20 -15.35
C ASN A 340 -14.48 -9.60 -14.10
N ILE A 341 -14.05 -8.64 -13.27
CA ILE A 341 -13.36 -8.93 -12.01
C ILE A 341 -14.40 -9.44 -10.99
N PRO A 342 -14.21 -10.64 -10.41
CA PRO A 342 -15.09 -11.17 -9.37
C PRO A 342 -15.20 -10.25 -8.15
N LEU A 343 -16.39 -10.17 -7.57
CA LEU A 343 -16.65 -9.36 -6.37
C LEU A 343 -15.68 -9.70 -5.22
N PHE A 344 -15.33 -10.97 -5.06
CA PHE A 344 -14.35 -11.41 -4.05
C PHE A 344 -13.00 -10.71 -4.22
N VAL A 345 -12.47 -10.60 -5.45
CA VAL A 345 -11.18 -9.93 -5.71
C VAL A 345 -11.27 -8.44 -5.41
N LYS A 346 -12.37 -7.79 -5.80
CA LYS A 346 -12.62 -6.38 -5.45
C LYS A 346 -12.69 -6.18 -3.94
N ALA A 347 -13.44 -7.04 -3.25
CA ALA A 347 -13.60 -7.01 -1.79
C ALA A 347 -12.26 -7.23 -1.06
N CYS A 348 -11.43 -8.18 -1.51
CA CYS A 348 -10.09 -8.36 -0.97
C CYS A 348 -9.22 -7.13 -1.16
N PHE A 349 -9.16 -6.57 -2.38
CA PHE A 349 -8.35 -5.39 -2.65
C PHE A 349 -8.79 -4.18 -1.81
N HIS A 350 -10.08 -3.84 -1.85
CA HIS A 350 -10.63 -2.71 -1.10
C HIS A 350 -10.53 -2.94 0.41
N GLY A 351 -10.80 -4.15 0.90
CA GLY A 351 -10.67 -4.51 2.32
C GLY A 351 -9.24 -4.38 2.82
N ALA A 352 -8.25 -4.83 2.04
CA ALA A 352 -6.83 -4.69 2.39
C ALA A 352 -6.39 -3.22 2.47
N VAL A 353 -6.79 -2.39 1.49
CA VAL A 353 -6.50 -0.94 1.53
C VAL A 353 -7.21 -0.30 2.72
N PHE A 354 -8.50 -0.57 2.91
CA PHE A 354 -9.30 -0.03 4.02
C PHE A 354 -8.69 -0.36 5.38
N ILE A 355 -8.31 -1.62 5.62
CA ILE A 355 -7.66 -2.02 6.88
C ILE A 355 -6.36 -1.25 7.09
N ASN A 356 -5.53 -1.08 6.06
CA ASN A 356 -4.29 -0.33 6.23
C ASN A 356 -4.55 1.16 6.50
N SER A 357 -5.46 1.75 5.74
CA SER A 357 -5.87 3.13 5.90
C SER A 357 -6.40 3.40 7.29
N MET A 358 -7.27 2.52 7.82
CA MET A 358 -7.91 2.74 9.12
C MET A 358 -6.99 2.47 10.31
N PHE A 359 -6.04 1.53 10.22
CA PHE A 359 -5.28 1.07 11.39
C PHE A 359 -3.79 1.39 11.39
N ASN A 360 -3.22 1.78 10.25
CA ASN A 360 -1.79 2.09 10.13
C ASN A 360 -1.49 3.41 9.41
N MET A 361 -2.45 4.06 8.77
CA MET A 361 -2.24 5.15 7.81
C MET A 361 -1.49 4.73 6.55
N SER A 362 -2.20 4.38 5.49
CA SER A 362 -1.56 3.89 4.29
C SER A 362 -0.72 4.95 3.56
N TYR A 363 -1.12 6.22 3.60
CA TYR A 363 -0.47 7.28 2.80
C TYR A 363 0.86 7.77 3.36
N THR A 364 1.21 7.40 4.60
CA THR A 364 2.48 7.77 5.24
C THR A 364 3.59 6.76 4.96
N TYR A 365 3.24 5.53 4.57
CA TYR A 365 4.20 4.48 4.23
C TYR A 365 4.40 4.36 2.72
N PHE A 366 5.46 4.98 2.20
CA PHE A 366 5.71 5.09 0.75
C PHE A 366 5.71 3.74 0.00
N CYS A 367 6.25 2.68 0.58
CA CYS A 367 6.17 1.34 0.00
C CYS A 367 4.73 0.81 -0.10
N ALA A 368 3.86 1.09 0.88
CA ALA A 368 2.45 0.70 0.82
C ALA A 368 1.72 1.49 -0.28
N VAL A 369 2.03 2.78 -0.40
CA VAL A 369 1.53 3.65 -1.46
C VAL A 369 1.91 3.11 -2.85
N ILE A 370 3.13 2.60 -3.03
CA ILE A 370 3.59 1.94 -4.27
C ILE A 370 2.90 0.58 -4.48
N ALA A 371 2.70 -0.20 -3.43
CA ALA A 371 2.19 -1.56 -3.54
C ALA A 371 0.77 -1.63 -4.11
N TYR A 372 -0.13 -0.71 -3.76
CA TYR A 372 -1.53 -0.80 -4.23
C TYR A 372 -1.66 -0.69 -5.75
N PRO A 373 -1.07 0.30 -6.44
CA PRO A 373 -1.01 0.32 -7.89
C PRO A 373 -0.42 -0.95 -8.51
N LEU A 374 0.60 -1.55 -7.89
CA LEU A 374 1.17 -2.80 -8.38
C LEU A 374 0.18 -3.96 -8.28
N PHE A 375 -0.55 -4.10 -7.17
CA PHE A 375 -1.62 -5.09 -7.06
C PHE A 375 -2.73 -4.86 -8.08
N LEU A 376 -3.06 -3.61 -8.40
CA LEU A 376 -4.02 -3.29 -9.46
C LEU A 376 -3.54 -3.78 -10.83
N TYR A 377 -2.26 -3.59 -11.17
CA TYR A 377 -1.67 -4.17 -12.38
C TYR A 377 -1.70 -5.70 -12.38
N VAL A 378 -1.53 -6.34 -11.23
CA VAL A 378 -1.64 -7.81 -11.11
C VAL A 378 -3.05 -8.27 -11.46
N ILE A 379 -4.07 -7.60 -10.91
CA ILE A 379 -5.48 -7.90 -11.16
C ILE A 379 -5.80 -7.66 -12.63
N GLU A 380 -5.43 -6.49 -13.16
CA GLU A 380 -5.64 -6.13 -14.57
C GLU A 380 -5.00 -7.15 -15.51
N ALA A 381 -3.73 -7.50 -15.30
CA ALA A 381 -3.03 -8.49 -16.12
C ALA A 381 -3.72 -9.86 -16.13
N ARG A 382 -4.36 -10.27 -15.03
CA ARG A 382 -5.12 -11.52 -14.97
C ARG A 382 -6.37 -11.48 -15.84
N TYR A 383 -7.14 -10.40 -15.76
CA TYR A 383 -8.51 -10.33 -16.31
C TYR A 383 -8.60 -9.67 -17.70
N GLU A 384 -7.62 -8.86 -18.11
CA GLU A 384 -7.53 -8.39 -19.49
C GLU A 384 -7.03 -9.49 -20.44
N THR A 385 -6.05 -10.29 -19.99
CA THR A 385 -5.52 -11.41 -20.79
C THR A 385 -6.60 -12.46 -21.07
N ASP A 386 -7.45 -12.76 -20.09
CA ASP A 386 -8.54 -13.73 -20.22
C ASP A 386 -9.64 -13.24 -21.17
N ALA A 387 -10.01 -11.95 -21.09
CA ALA A 387 -10.97 -11.34 -22.00
C ALA A 387 -10.52 -11.39 -23.47
N TYR A 388 -9.24 -11.10 -23.74
CA TYR A 388 -8.68 -11.22 -25.09
C TYR A 388 -8.66 -12.68 -25.59
N THR A 389 -8.33 -13.66 -24.73
CA THR A 389 -8.39 -15.07 -25.14
C THR A 389 -9.81 -15.61 -25.32
N ALA A 390 -10.79 -15.11 -24.56
CA ALA A 390 -12.19 -15.51 -24.69
C ALA A 390 -12.78 -14.99 -26.02
N ASP A 391 -12.57 -13.71 -26.32
CA ASP A 391 -13.00 -13.06 -27.56
C ASP A 391 -12.40 -13.74 -28.80
N LYS A 392 -11.11 -14.10 -28.75
CA LYS A 392 -10.45 -14.84 -29.84
C LYS A 392 -10.98 -16.27 -30.01
N LYS A 393 -11.44 -16.92 -28.94
CA LYS A 393 -12.01 -18.28 -28.99
C LYS A 393 -13.43 -18.24 -29.56
N GLU A 394 -14.22 -17.26 -29.17
CA GLU A 394 -15.57 -17.00 -29.68
C GLU A 394 -15.56 -16.64 -31.17
N VAL A 395 -14.61 -15.82 -31.63
CA VAL A 395 -14.40 -15.54 -33.06
C VAL A 395 -13.99 -16.78 -33.86
N LEU A 396 -13.18 -17.67 -33.27
CA LEU A 396 -12.76 -18.91 -33.92
C LEU A 396 -13.90 -19.96 -33.98
N GLU A 397 -14.68 -20.08 -32.91
CA GLU A 397 -15.84 -20.99 -32.84
C GLU A 397 -16.94 -20.53 -33.80
N ASN A 398 -17.30 -19.25 -33.79
CA ASN A 398 -18.28 -18.67 -34.74
C ASN A 398 -17.78 -18.69 -36.20
N GLY A 399 -16.46 -18.61 -36.40
CA GLY A 399 -15.84 -18.73 -37.72
C GLY A 399 -15.80 -20.17 -38.27
N GLN A 400 -15.75 -21.18 -37.39
CA GLN A 400 -15.86 -22.59 -37.78
C GLN A 400 -17.31 -23.01 -38.02
N GLU A 401 -18.25 -22.47 -37.25
CA GLU A 401 -19.69 -22.73 -37.43
C GLU A 401 -20.21 -22.19 -38.77
N LYS A 402 -19.74 -21.01 -39.20
CA LYS A 402 -20.03 -20.48 -40.55
C LYS A 402 -19.48 -21.34 -41.68
N LYS A 403 -18.30 -21.94 -41.53
CA LYS A 403 -17.75 -22.86 -42.54
C LYS A 403 -18.49 -24.19 -42.63
N HIS A 404 -19.19 -24.59 -41.58
CA HIS A 404 -20.01 -25.80 -41.59
C HIS A 404 -21.41 -25.59 -42.18
N LEU A 405 -21.86 -24.35 -42.34
CA LEU A 405 -23.13 -23.98 -42.97
C LEU A 405 -22.99 -23.61 -44.46
N GLU A 406 -21.76 -23.49 -44.97
CA GLU A 406 -21.44 -23.16 -46.38
C GLU A 406 -20.91 -24.37 -47.19
N CYS A 407 -20.87 -25.56 -46.59
CA CYS A 407 -20.70 -26.86 -47.28
C CYS A 407 -22.02 -27.64 -47.20
#